data_AF-A0A943RWD0-F1
#
_entry.id   AF-A0A943RWD0-F1
#
_cell.length_a   1.000
_cell.length_b   1.000
_cell.length_c   1.000
_cell.angle_alpha   90.00
_cell.angle_beta   90.00
_cell.angle_gamma   90.00
#
_symmetry.space_group_name_H-M   'P 1'
#
loop_
_entity.id
_entity.type
_entity.pdbx_description
1 polymer ?
#
loop_
_entity_poly.entity_id
_entity_poly.type
_entity_poly.pdbx_seq_one_letter_code
_entity_poly.pdbx_strand_id
1 'polypeptide(L)'
;MIGKSYAKIDGAENGFGIDGMYVNDGATRPSMAILAGEDMEWQICNGDGSCLSGRLAATSDPNSFDLLDDDGADCGSVHLSYASRDGMDGILYVSHETGDFKMRRTNRVPAFIEE
;
A
#
# COMPACT_ATOMS: atom_id res chain seq x y z
N MET A 1 0.08 -22.49 -21.71
CA MET A 1 -0.29 -22.11 -20.33
C MET A 1 0.96 -21.82 -19.47
N ILE A 2 1.98 -21.15 -20.03
CA ILE A 2 3.32 -20.98 -19.42
C ILE A 2 3.57 -19.58 -18.83
N GLY A 3 2.67 -18.62 -19.03
CA GLY A 3 2.89 -17.23 -18.59
C GLY A 3 2.27 -16.86 -17.23
N LYS A 4 1.47 -17.72 -16.59
CA LYS A 4 0.77 -17.39 -15.33
C LYS A 4 1.58 -17.68 -14.07
N SER A 5 2.47 -18.67 -14.12
CA SER A 5 3.34 -19.04 -12.99
C SER A 5 4.47 -18.05 -12.79
N TYR A 6 5.10 -17.59 -13.88
CA TYR A 6 6.24 -16.67 -13.81
C TYR A 6 5.92 -15.36 -13.10
N ALA A 7 4.80 -14.70 -13.44
CA ALA A 7 4.43 -13.42 -12.82
C ALA A 7 4.16 -13.52 -11.30
N LYS A 8 3.76 -14.69 -10.81
CA LYS A 8 3.55 -14.90 -9.36
C LYS A 8 4.85 -15.14 -8.61
N ILE A 9 5.76 -15.90 -9.22
CA ILE A 9 7.08 -16.17 -8.64
C ILE A 9 7.88 -14.87 -8.63
N ASP A 10 7.89 -14.16 -9.75
CA ASP A 10 8.57 -12.88 -9.90
C ASP A 10 8.07 -11.84 -8.87
N GLY A 11 6.76 -11.67 -8.70
CA GLY A 11 6.25 -10.74 -7.70
C GLY A 11 6.43 -11.20 -6.24
N ALA A 12 6.61 -12.49 -5.99
CA ALA A 12 6.99 -12.98 -4.66
C ALA A 12 8.47 -12.74 -4.36
N GLU A 13 9.35 -12.83 -5.38
CA GLU A 13 10.79 -12.64 -5.24
C GLU A 13 11.22 -11.17 -5.31
N ASN A 14 10.55 -10.37 -6.15
CA ASN A 14 10.93 -8.98 -6.47
C ASN A 14 9.87 -7.94 -6.06
N GLY A 15 8.72 -8.39 -5.56
CA GLY A 15 7.62 -7.51 -5.15
C GLY A 15 6.65 -7.20 -6.29
N PHE A 16 5.41 -6.86 -5.92
CA PHE A 16 4.41 -6.31 -6.84
C PHE A 16 4.34 -4.78 -6.71
N GLY A 17 4.00 -4.10 -7.80
CA GLY A 17 3.76 -2.65 -7.77
C GLY A 17 2.65 -2.30 -6.77
N ILE A 18 2.99 -1.53 -5.75
CA ILE A 18 2.13 -1.18 -4.61
C ILE A 18 1.42 0.17 -4.80
N ASP A 19 1.79 0.95 -5.80
CA ASP A 19 1.13 2.21 -6.16
C ASP A 19 -0.39 2.12 -6.23
N GLY A 20 -1.04 3.15 -5.72
CA GLY A 20 -2.43 3.43 -6.00
C GLY A 20 -3.25 3.83 -4.79
N MET A 21 -4.57 3.76 -4.99
CA MET A 21 -5.58 4.09 -4.00
C MET A 21 -6.23 2.82 -3.48
N TYR A 22 -6.37 2.73 -2.16
CA TYR A 22 -6.94 1.60 -1.45
C TYR A 22 -8.02 2.08 -0.48
N VAL A 23 -9.10 1.32 -0.38
CA VAL A 23 -10.20 1.63 0.55
C VAL A 23 -10.47 0.44 1.45
N ASN A 24 -10.84 0.71 2.70
CA ASN A 24 -11.25 -0.32 3.64
C ASN A 24 -12.36 -1.21 3.05
N ASP A 25 -12.19 -2.52 3.14
CA ASP A 25 -13.15 -3.50 2.62
C ASP A 25 -14.51 -3.35 3.34
N GLY A 26 -15.50 -2.78 2.65
CA GLY A 26 -16.85 -2.54 3.18
C GLY A 26 -17.13 -1.12 3.66
N ALA A 27 -16.17 -0.18 3.52
CA ALA A 27 -16.38 1.23 3.82
C ALA A 27 -15.62 2.15 2.83
N THR A 28 -16.05 3.40 2.69
CA THR A 28 -15.31 4.38 1.89
C THR A 28 -14.10 4.95 2.62
N ARG A 29 -14.00 4.76 3.95
CA ARG A 29 -12.92 5.23 4.81
C ARG A 29 -12.63 4.22 5.95
N PRO A 30 -11.41 4.18 6.53
CA PRO A 30 -10.24 4.92 6.06
C PRO A 30 -9.79 4.43 4.68
N SER A 31 -9.06 5.29 4.00
CA SER A 31 -8.51 5.02 2.67
C SER A 31 -7.02 5.32 2.68
N MET A 32 -6.24 4.52 1.96
CA MET A 32 -4.79 4.68 1.87
C MET A 32 -4.39 4.96 0.44
N ALA A 33 -3.57 5.98 0.23
CA ALA A 33 -2.87 6.23 -1.02
C ALA A 33 -1.39 5.88 -0.84
N ILE A 34 -0.79 5.22 -1.84
CA ILE A 34 0.62 4.89 -1.87
C ILE A 34 1.21 5.37 -3.19
N LEU A 35 2.33 6.09 -3.09
CA LEU A 35 3.11 6.63 -4.20
C LEU A 35 4.52 6.05 -4.13
N ALA A 36 4.77 4.99 -4.90
CA ALA A 36 6.02 4.24 -4.96
C ALA A 36 7.04 4.90 -5.91
N GLY A 37 7.28 6.19 -5.70
CA GLY A 37 8.32 6.98 -6.35
C GLY A 37 9.69 6.83 -5.69
N GLU A 38 10.53 7.86 -5.77
CA GLU A 38 11.88 7.81 -5.17
C GLU A 38 11.82 7.74 -3.63
N ASP A 39 10.91 8.51 -3.04
CA ASP A 39 10.75 8.61 -1.59
C ASP A 39 9.74 7.63 -0.99
N MET A 40 9.01 6.88 -1.84
CA MET A 40 8.01 5.88 -1.47
C MET A 40 7.03 6.37 -0.38
N GLU A 41 6.07 7.19 -0.74
CA GLU A 41 5.20 7.90 0.22
C GLU A 41 3.86 7.21 0.46
N TRP A 42 3.25 7.46 1.62
CA TRP A 42 1.92 7.00 1.95
C TRP A 42 1.06 8.10 2.58
N GLN A 43 -0.26 7.96 2.43
CA GLN A 43 -1.24 8.78 3.14
C GLN A 43 -2.45 7.94 3.55
N ILE A 44 -2.86 8.00 4.81
CA ILE A 44 -4.10 7.41 5.32
C ILE A 44 -5.08 8.54 5.65
N CYS A 45 -6.25 8.56 5.00
CA CYS A 45 -7.33 9.51 5.31
C CYS A 45 -8.48 8.80 6.04
N ASN A 46 -8.76 9.27 7.27
CA ASN A 46 -9.74 8.71 8.19
C ASN A 46 -11.16 9.19 7.93
N GLY A 47 -12.14 8.51 8.51
CA GLY A 47 -13.57 8.82 8.40
C GLY A 47 -13.95 10.28 8.72
N ASP A 48 -13.23 10.89 9.65
CA ASP A 48 -13.45 12.26 10.15
C ASP A 48 -12.81 13.35 9.27
N GLY A 49 -12.10 12.97 8.21
CA GLY A 49 -11.43 13.90 7.30
C GLY A 49 -9.97 14.18 7.65
N SER A 50 -9.47 13.73 8.80
CA SER A 50 -8.03 13.79 9.09
C SER A 50 -7.24 12.90 8.13
N CYS A 51 -6.04 13.34 7.77
CA CYS A 51 -5.10 12.52 7.00
C CYS A 51 -3.76 12.50 7.73
N LEU A 52 -3.14 11.32 7.74
CA LEU A 52 -1.79 11.06 8.22
C LEU A 52 -0.94 10.70 7.01
N SER A 53 0.33 11.06 7.04
CA SER A 53 1.28 10.86 5.95
C SER A 53 2.63 10.44 6.47
N GLY A 54 3.44 9.92 5.55
CA GLY A 54 4.85 9.68 5.78
C GLY A 54 5.45 8.83 4.67
N ARG A 55 6.49 8.07 5.02
CA ARG A 55 7.31 7.29 4.08
C ARG A 55 7.23 5.79 4.35
N LEU A 56 7.37 5.00 3.30
CA LEU A 56 7.49 3.55 3.36
C LEU A 56 8.97 3.17 3.46
N ALA A 57 9.33 2.40 4.46
CA ALA A 57 10.63 1.76 4.53
C ALA A 57 10.53 0.31 4.04
N ALA A 58 11.41 -0.07 3.11
CA ALA A 58 11.45 -1.43 2.60
C ALA A 58 11.92 -2.42 3.67
N THR A 59 11.25 -3.57 3.75
CA THR A 59 11.69 -4.69 4.61
C THR A 59 12.43 -5.75 3.79
N SER A 60 12.80 -6.86 4.43
CA SER A 60 13.35 -8.03 3.72
C SER A 60 12.32 -8.77 2.87
N ASP A 61 11.02 -8.58 3.14
CA ASP A 61 9.94 -9.06 2.29
C ASP A 61 9.61 -7.96 1.26
N PRO A 62 9.73 -8.22 -0.05
CA PRO A 62 9.53 -7.20 -1.08
C PRO A 62 8.07 -6.74 -1.22
N ASN A 63 7.12 -7.41 -0.54
CA ASN A 63 5.72 -7.02 -0.48
C ASN A 63 5.32 -6.44 0.88
N SER A 64 6.27 -6.27 1.81
CA SER A 64 6.04 -5.71 3.14
C SER A 64 6.90 -4.47 3.37
N PHE A 65 6.30 -3.45 3.96
CA PHE A 65 6.93 -2.16 4.22
C PHE A 65 6.58 -1.69 5.64
N ASP A 66 7.53 -1.06 6.31
CA ASP A 66 7.26 -0.34 7.55
C ASP A 66 6.70 1.04 7.19
N LEU A 67 5.74 1.53 7.98
CA LEU A 67 5.19 2.88 7.86
C LEU A 67 5.97 3.78 8.81
N LEU A 68 6.66 4.75 8.23
CA LEU A 68 7.29 5.84 8.96
C LEU A 68 6.40 7.07 8.85
N ASP A 69 6.20 7.81 9.93
CA ASP A 69 5.58 9.13 9.91
C ASP A 69 6.51 10.20 9.30
N ASP A 70 6.04 11.44 9.22
CA ASP A 70 6.80 12.57 8.67
C ASP A 70 8.08 12.90 9.47
N ASP A 71 8.14 12.51 10.76
CA ASP A 71 9.33 12.66 11.61
C ASP A 71 10.29 11.45 11.47
N GLY A 72 9.91 10.43 10.69
CA GLY A 72 10.68 9.21 10.46
C GLY A 72 10.52 8.16 11.57
N ALA A 73 9.54 8.30 12.45
CA ALA A 73 9.24 7.33 13.49
C ALA A 73 8.36 6.20 12.95
N ASP A 74 8.62 4.97 13.39
CA ASP A 74 7.78 3.80 13.08
C ASP A 74 6.36 3.99 13.65
N CYS A 75 5.36 3.90 12.79
CA CYS A 75 3.95 4.05 13.15
C CYS A 75 3.06 2.90 12.61
N GLY A 76 3.68 1.85 12.06
CA GLY A 76 2.95 0.69 11.56
C GLY A 76 3.65 -0.07 10.44
N SER A 77 2.88 -0.89 9.73
CA SER A 77 3.35 -1.66 8.58
C SER A 77 2.24 -1.89 7.57
N VAL A 78 2.64 -2.21 6.34
CA VAL A 78 1.73 -2.58 5.25
C VAL A 78 2.27 -3.81 4.52
N HIS A 79 1.39 -4.76 4.22
CA HIS A 79 1.70 -5.96 3.45
C HIS A 79 0.75 -6.11 2.25
N LEU A 80 1.32 -6.16 1.05
CA LEU A 80 0.63 -6.42 -0.21
C LEU A 80 0.45 -7.92 -0.43
N SER A 81 -0.61 -8.46 0.17
CA SER A 81 -0.94 -9.88 0.11
C SER A 81 -1.37 -10.41 -1.27
N TYR A 82 -1.84 -9.51 -2.14
CA TYR A 82 -2.30 -9.85 -3.48
C TYR A 82 -2.19 -8.64 -4.41
N ALA A 83 -1.74 -8.87 -5.64
CA ALA A 83 -1.92 -7.98 -6.77
C ALA A 83 -2.33 -8.79 -8.01
N SER A 84 -3.27 -8.26 -8.79
CA SER A 84 -3.56 -8.82 -10.12
C SER A 84 -2.39 -8.57 -11.06
N ARG A 85 -2.25 -9.42 -12.09
CA ARG A 85 -1.15 -9.31 -13.07
C ARG A 85 -1.12 -7.95 -13.76
N ASP A 86 -2.29 -7.39 -14.06
CA ASP A 86 -2.36 -6.09 -14.69
C ASP A 86 -2.08 -4.97 -13.68
N GLY A 87 -2.27 -5.20 -12.38
CA GLY A 87 -2.16 -4.23 -11.30
C GLY A 87 -3.46 -3.47 -11.01
N MET A 88 -4.60 -3.86 -11.59
CA MET A 88 -5.90 -3.23 -11.27
C MET A 88 -6.37 -3.57 -9.86
N ASP A 89 -6.24 -4.84 -9.47
CA ASP A 89 -6.71 -5.33 -8.19
C ASP A 89 -5.53 -5.51 -7.23
N GLY A 90 -5.78 -5.29 -5.95
CA GLY A 90 -4.81 -5.53 -4.89
C GLY A 90 -5.48 -5.61 -3.53
N ILE A 91 -4.87 -6.35 -2.61
CA ILE A 91 -5.28 -6.42 -1.20
C ILE A 91 -4.09 -6.04 -0.32
N LEU A 92 -4.25 -4.93 0.39
CA LEU A 92 -3.34 -4.50 1.45
C LEU A 92 -3.89 -4.93 2.81
N TYR A 93 -2.99 -5.41 3.65
CA TYR A 93 -3.20 -5.43 5.08
C TYR A 93 -2.34 -4.34 5.68
N VAL A 94 -2.97 -3.42 6.42
CA VAL A 94 -2.33 -2.28 7.06
C VAL A 94 -2.49 -2.47 8.55
N SER A 95 -1.40 -2.40 9.30
CA SER A 95 -1.41 -2.22 10.74
C SER A 95 -0.85 -0.84 11.03
N HIS A 96 -1.62 0.00 11.71
CA HIS A 96 -1.22 1.36 12.04
C HIS A 96 -1.63 1.63 13.49
N GLU A 97 -1.00 2.59 14.17
CA GLU A 97 -1.34 2.92 15.56
C GLU A 97 -2.83 3.26 15.76
N THR A 98 -3.50 3.74 14.71
CA THR A 98 -4.93 4.07 14.70
C THR A 98 -5.84 2.88 14.42
N GLY A 99 -5.30 1.72 14.06
CA GLY A 99 -6.04 0.48 13.83
C GLY A 99 -5.50 -0.39 12.70
N ASP A 100 -6.09 -1.59 12.60
CA ASP A 100 -5.78 -2.56 11.55
C ASP A 100 -6.86 -2.55 10.46
N PHE A 101 -6.42 -2.59 9.20
CA PHE A 101 -7.30 -2.48 8.04
C PHE A 101 -6.94 -3.51 6.98
N LYS A 102 -7.97 -4.11 6.39
CA LYS A 102 -7.86 -4.79 5.11
C LYS A 102 -8.39 -3.86 4.04
N MET A 103 -7.56 -3.48 3.08
CA MET A 103 -7.93 -2.52 2.05
C MET A 103 -7.85 -3.13 0.65
N ARG A 104 -8.80 -2.77 -0.21
CA ARG A 104 -8.82 -3.17 -1.62
C ARG A 104 -8.37 -2.02 -2.50
N ARG A 105 -7.53 -2.31 -3.50
CA ARG A 105 -7.15 -1.35 -4.53
C ARG A 105 -8.39 -0.95 -5.34
N THR A 106 -8.59 0.35 -5.52
CA THR A 106 -9.68 0.93 -6.32
C THR A 106 -9.16 1.72 -7.51
N ASN A 107 -7.93 2.21 -7.43
CA ASN A 107 -7.26 2.94 -8.51
C ASN A 107 -5.75 2.65 -8.47
N ARG A 108 -5.08 2.67 -9.63
CA ARG A 108 -3.62 2.58 -9.73
C ARG A 108 -2.92 3.91 -9.54
N VAL A 109 -3.65 5.00 -9.73
CA VAL A 109 -3.13 6.35 -9.51
C VAL A 109 -3.45 6.72 -8.06
N PRO A 110 -2.44 7.06 -7.24
CA PRO A 110 -2.68 7.56 -5.89
C PRO A 110 -3.44 8.90 -5.91
N ALA A 111 -4.05 9.24 -4.78
CA ALA A 111 -4.83 10.48 -4.65
C ALA A 111 -3.98 11.75 -4.48
N PHE A 112 -2.66 11.61 -4.35
CA PHE A 112 -1.70 12.69 -4.21
C PHE A 112 -0.51 12.51 -5.17
N ILE A 113 0.28 13.57 -5.32
CA ILE A 113 1.47 13.65 -6.18
C ILE A 113 2.68 14.01 -5.30
N GLU A 114 3.89 13.65 -5.73
CA GLU A 114 5.14 14.08 -5.06
C GLU A 114 5.17 15.63 -5.00
N GLU A 115 5.58 16.20 -3.87
CA GLU A 115 5.81 17.65 -3.73
C GLU A 115 7.16 18.10 -4.30
#